data_AF-A0A1G1Q666-F1
#
_entry.id   AF-A0A1G1Q666-F1
#
_cell.length_a   1.000
_cell.length_b   1.000
_cell.length_c   1.000
_cell.angle_alpha   90.00
_cell.angle_beta   90.00
_cell.angle_gamma   90.00
#
_symmetry.space_group_name_H-M   'P 1'
#
loop_
_entity.id
_entity.type
_entity.pdbx_description
1 polymer ?
#
loop_
_entity_poly.entity_id
_entity_poly.type
_entity_poly.pdbx_seq_one_letter_code
_entity_poly.pdbx_strand_id
1 'polypeptide(L)'
;MLIEFPDPLTLKTAQSFTQDISVGGVRFPTDVRLQMGHALALTLHLPFHNARFHATGEVVWLREIARLGSTQYEVGARFVWIDDPDRQRLTRHLQSVLSSKV
;
A
#
# COMPACT_ATOMS: atom_id res chain seq x y z
N MET A 1 3.18 -5.70 5.82
CA MET A 1 3.94 -4.43 5.81
C MET A 1 2.99 -3.33 6.29
N LEU A 2 3.42 -2.37 7.10
CA LEU A 2 2.57 -1.22 7.47
C LEU A 2 2.56 -0.23 6.29
N ILE A 3 1.39 0.31 5.97
CA ILE A 3 1.19 1.34 4.95
C ILE A 3 0.45 2.52 5.56
N GLU A 4 0.89 3.73 5.20
CA GLU A 4 0.27 4.99 5.60
C GLU A 4 -0.11 5.79 4.36
N PHE A 5 -1.24 6.48 4.42
CA PHE A 5 -1.75 7.32 3.33
C PHE A 5 -2.68 8.40 3.89
N PRO A 6 -2.83 9.55 3.21
CA PRO A 6 -3.76 10.58 3.64
C PRO A 6 -5.21 10.16 3.39
N ASP A 7 -6.07 10.37 4.38
CA ASP A 7 -7.51 10.35 4.20
C ASP A 7 -7.95 11.65 3.49
N PRO A 8 -8.55 11.57 2.29
CA PRO A 8 -8.93 12.75 1.52
C PRO A 8 -10.02 13.59 2.19
N LEU A 9 -10.82 13.03 3.10
CA LEU A 9 -11.91 13.72 3.78
C LEU A 9 -11.43 14.43 5.04
N THR A 10 -10.61 13.75 5.84
CA THR A 10 -10.18 14.29 7.15
C THR A 10 -8.81 14.95 7.10
N LEU A 11 -8.05 14.76 6.02
CA LEU A 11 -6.65 15.17 5.85
C LEU A 11 -5.70 14.56 6.89
N LYS A 12 -6.18 13.59 7.69
CA LYS A 12 -5.36 12.85 8.65
C LYS A 12 -4.67 11.68 7.96
N THR A 13 -3.57 11.23 8.54
CA THR A 13 -2.90 10.01 8.09
C THR A 13 -3.69 8.79 8.56
N ALA A 14 -4.19 8.01 7.61
CA ALA A 14 -4.73 6.68 7.84
C ALA A 14 -3.61 5.64 7.75
N GLN A 15 -3.79 4.52 8.45
CA GLN A 15 -2.83 3.44 8.50
C GLN A 15 -3.52 2.11 8.20
N SER A 16 -2.80 1.18 7.58
CA SER A 16 -3.26 -0.17 7.33
C SER A 16 -2.09 -1.15 7.21
N PHE A 17 -2.41 -2.43 7.03
CA PHE A 17 -1.45 -3.46 6.69
C PHE A 17 -1.68 -3.98 5.28
N THR A 18 -0.60 -4.05 4.51
CA THR A 18 -0.62 -4.62 3.16
C THR A 18 -1.07 -6.07 3.19
N GLN A 19 -2.06 -6.44 2.38
CA GLN A 19 -2.42 -7.83 2.13
C GLN A 19 -1.53 -8.47 1.08
N ASP A 20 -1.13 -7.70 0.06
CA ASP A 20 -0.23 -8.14 -0.99
C ASP A 20 0.56 -6.94 -1.55
N ILE A 21 1.76 -7.18 -2.05
CA ILE A 21 2.65 -6.16 -2.61
C ILE A 21 3.56 -6.75 -3.69
N SER A 22 3.75 -5.99 -4.77
CA SER A 22 4.67 -6.29 -5.85
C SER A 22 5.52 -5.06 -6.16
N VAL A 23 6.46 -5.17 -7.10
CA VAL A 23 7.22 -4.01 -7.61
C VAL A 23 6.31 -3.00 -8.33
N GLY A 24 5.13 -3.42 -8.80
CA GLY A 24 4.20 -2.58 -9.57
C GLY A 24 3.06 -1.97 -8.75
N GLY A 25 2.82 -2.42 -7.52
CA GLY A 25 1.69 -1.93 -6.74
C GLY A 25 1.48 -2.68 -5.43
N VAL A 26 0.45 -2.25 -4.70
CA VAL A 26 0.11 -2.74 -3.37
C VAL A 26 -1.39 -2.91 -3.22
N ARG A 27 -1.78 -3.92 -2.44
CA ARG A 27 -3.15 -4.22 -2.04
C ARG A 27 -3.28 -4.12 -0.53
N PHE A 28 -4.26 -3.37 -0.05
CA PHE A 28 -4.50 -3.18 1.38
C PHE A 28 -5.99 -2.91 1.67
N PRO A 29 -6.49 -3.28 2.87
CA PRO A 29 -7.83 -2.93 3.31
C PRO A 29 -7.84 -1.54 3.96
N THR A 30 -8.96 -0.85 3.97
CA THR A 30 -9.15 0.40 4.71
C THR A 30 -10.65 0.68 4.92
N ASP A 31 -10.99 1.41 5.96
CA ASP A 31 -12.31 2.03 6.16
C ASP A 31 -12.46 3.38 5.44
N VAL A 32 -11.36 3.94 4.93
CA VAL A 32 -11.35 5.17 4.14
C VAL A 32 -11.84 4.88 2.72
N ARG A 33 -12.87 5.59 2.29
CA ARG A 33 -13.34 5.53 0.90
C ARG A 33 -12.43 6.32 -0.02
N LEU A 34 -11.54 5.62 -0.70
CA LEU A 34 -10.66 6.20 -1.72
C LEU A 34 -11.37 6.32 -3.07
N GLN A 35 -10.85 7.16 -3.95
CA GLN A 35 -11.41 7.38 -5.28
C GLN A 35 -10.58 6.66 -6.35
N MET A 36 -11.27 5.94 -7.24
CA MET A 36 -10.68 5.33 -8.43
C MET A 36 -9.96 6.36 -9.31
N GLY A 37 -8.78 6.01 -9.81
CA GLY A 37 -7.93 6.87 -10.64
C GLY A 37 -7.19 7.97 -9.87
N HIS A 38 -7.39 8.09 -8.56
CA HIS A 38 -6.73 9.11 -7.77
C HIS A 38 -5.31 8.69 -7.38
N ALA A 39 -4.39 9.66 -7.40
CA ALA A 39 -3.03 9.50 -6.94
C ALA A 39 -2.96 9.64 -5.41
N LEU A 40 -2.36 8.66 -4.74
CA LEU A 40 -2.19 8.59 -3.30
C LEU A 40 -0.70 8.67 -2.98
N ALA A 41 -0.34 9.56 -2.07
CA ALA A 41 0.97 9.52 -1.42
C ALA A 41 0.97 8.37 -0.40
N LEU A 42 1.89 7.43 -0.57
CA LEU A 42 2.01 6.22 0.24
C LEU A 42 3.36 6.21 0.97
N THR A 43 3.33 5.90 2.25
CA THR A 43 4.53 5.55 3.02
C THR A 43 4.44 4.08 3.39
N LEU A 44 5.43 3.28 2.97
CA LEU A 44 5.48 1.85 3.24
C LEU A 44 6.64 1.52 4.16
N HIS A 45 6.37 0.82 5.25
CA HIS A 45 7.35 0.44 6.26
C HIS A 45 7.79 -1.00 6.05
N LEU A 46 9.02 -1.19 5.55
CA LEU A 46 9.64 -2.49 5.40
C LEU A 46 9.81 -3.15 6.79
N PRO A 47 9.58 -4.46 6.90
CA PRO A 47 9.68 -5.18 8.17
C PRO A 47 11.12 -5.32 8.69
N PHE A 48 12.12 -4.85 7.93
CA PHE A 48 13.53 -4.96 8.27
C PHE A 48 14.15 -3.57 8.44
N HIS A 49 15.08 -3.45 9.37
CA HIS A 49 15.93 -2.26 9.59
C HIS A 49 15.15 -0.95 9.84
N ASN A 50 13.88 -1.02 10.26
CA ASN A 50 12.98 0.15 10.38
C ASN A 50 12.99 1.04 9.12
N ALA A 51 13.23 0.44 7.94
CA ALA A 51 13.30 1.17 6.71
C ALA A 51 11.88 1.52 6.23
N ARG A 52 11.71 2.74 5.74
CA ARG A 52 10.47 3.18 5.08
C ARG A 52 10.79 3.77 3.72
N PHE A 53 9.86 3.64 2.79
CA PHE A 53 9.96 4.27 1.49
C PHE A 53 8.67 5.01 1.13
N HIS A 54 8.82 6.00 0.25
CA HIS A 54 7.71 6.80 -0.24
C HIS A 54 7.40 6.40 -1.69
N ALA A 55 6.12 6.31 -2.00
CA ALA A 55 5.63 6.03 -3.34
C ALA A 55 4.40 6.87 -3.65
N THR A 56 4.14 7.09 -4.93
CA THR A 56 2.83 7.57 -5.39
C THR A 56 2.12 6.41 -6.04
N GLY A 57 0.93 6.08 -5.54
CA GLY A 57 0.09 5.00 -6.06
C GLY A 57 -1.20 5.53 -6.67
N GLU A 58 -1.56 5.09 -7.87
CA GLU A 58 -2.89 5.34 -8.44
C GLU A 58 -3.86 4.25 -8.02
N VAL A 59 -5.03 4.60 -7.50
CA VAL A 59 -6.08 3.62 -7.18
C VAL A 59 -6.64 3.02 -8.47
N VAL A 60 -6.34 1.74 -8.73
CA VAL A 60 -6.74 1.05 -9.98
C VAL A 60 -7.96 0.16 -9.80
N TRP A 61 -8.28 -0.23 -8.56
CA TRP A 61 -9.55 -0.88 -8.23
C TRP A 61 -9.88 -0.68 -6.74
N LEU A 62 -11.18 -0.71 -6.44
CA LEU A 62 -11.72 -0.60 -5.09
C LEU A 62 -12.92 -1.53 -4.98
N ARG A 63 -12.92 -2.38 -3.95
CA ARG A 63 -13.99 -3.34 -3.67
C ARG A 63 -14.52 -3.12 -2.27
N GLU A 64 -15.82 -2.90 -2.14
CA GLU A 64 -16.47 -2.86 -0.84
C GLU A 64 -16.53 -4.28 -0.25
N ILE A 65 -16.13 -4.41 1.01
CA ILE A 65 -16.19 -5.63 1.80
C ILE A 65 -16.98 -5.34 3.08
N ALA A 66 -18.08 -6.06 3.28
CA ALA A 66 -18.88 -5.94 4.49
C ALA A 66 -18.17 -6.68 5.63
N ARG A 67 -17.81 -5.98 6.70
CA ARG A 67 -17.22 -6.60 7.90
C ARG A 67 -17.95 -6.11 9.15
N LEU A 68 -18.72 -7.01 9.76
CA LEU A 68 -19.31 -6.86 11.11
C LEU A 68 -19.97 -5.48 11.36
N GLY A 69 -20.81 -5.01 10.43
CA GLY A 69 -21.56 -3.76 10.60
C GLY A 69 -20.80 -2.47 10.25
N SER A 70 -19.58 -2.57 9.75
CA SER A 70 -18.82 -1.44 9.19
C SER A 70 -18.49 -1.69 7.72
N THR A 71 -18.61 -0.64 6.91
CA THR A 71 -18.15 -0.67 5.51
C THR A 71 -16.63 -0.62 5.52
N GLN A 72 -16.00 -1.65 4.95
CA GLN A 72 -14.58 -1.64 4.64
C GLN A 72 -14.38 -1.72 3.13
N TYR A 73 -13.22 -1.28 2.68
CA TYR A 73 -12.81 -1.30 1.29
C TYR A 73 -11.52 -2.09 1.18
N GLU A 74 -11.43 -2.90 0.15
CA GLU A 74 -10.18 -3.45 -0.32
C GLU A 74 -9.73 -2.63 -1.52
N VAL A 75 -8.48 -2.17 -1.47
CA VAL A 75 -7.92 -1.22 -2.43
C VAL A 75 -6.73 -1.86 -3.13
N GLY A 76 -6.69 -1.73 -4.45
CA GLY A 76 -5.49 -1.94 -5.24
C GLY A 76 -4.94 -0.61 -5.74
N ALA A 77 -3.70 -0.31 -5.40
CA ALA A 77 -2.98 0.86 -5.89
C ALA A 77 -1.78 0.43 -6.74
N ARG A 78 -1.66 1.00 -7.94
CA ARG A 78 -0.52 0.81 -8.85
C ARG A 78 0.51 1.90 -8.57
N PHE A 79 1.78 1.55 -8.35
CA PHE A 79 2.83 2.55 -8.19
C PHE A 79 3.06 3.28 -9.51
N VAL A 80 2.80 4.58 -9.53
CA VAL A 80 3.10 5.48 -10.65
C VAL A 80 4.44 6.18 -10.44
N TRP A 81 4.89 6.28 -9.19
CA TRP A 81 6.22 6.78 -8.85
C TRP A 81 6.75 6.10 -7.59
N ILE A 82 8.05 5.81 -7.61
CA ILE A 82 8.86 5.32 -6.50
C ILE A 82 10.30 5.74 -6.79
N ASP A 83 11.06 6.15 -5.77
CA ASP A 83 12.48 6.46 -5.96
C ASP A 83 13.28 5.19 -6.32
N ASP A 84 14.25 5.29 -7.22
CA ASP A 84 14.98 4.13 -7.75
C ASP A 84 15.70 3.31 -6.67
N PRO A 85 16.43 3.92 -5.71
CA PRO A 85 16.99 3.19 -4.58
C PRO A 85 15.94 2.46 -3.74
N ASP A 86 14.76 3.05 -3.56
CA ASP A 86 13.64 2.44 -2.84
C ASP A 86 13.02 1.28 -3.62
N ARG A 87 12.89 1.41 -4.94
CA ARG A 87 12.44 0.34 -5.83
C ARG A 87 13.38 -0.85 -5.80
N GLN A 88 14.70 -0.62 -5.77
CA GLN A 88 15.69 -1.68 -5.62
C GLN A 88 15.60 -2.34 -4.24
N ARG A 89 15.41 -1.56 -3.17
CA ARG A 89 15.19 -2.09 -1.81
C ARG A 89 13.95 -3.00 -1.77
N LEU A 90 12.83 -2.55 -2.35
CA LEU A 90 11.60 -3.33 -2.44
C LEU A 90 11.82 -4.63 -3.24
N THR A 91 12.47 -4.54 -4.41
CA THR A 91 12.76 -5.73 -5.24
C THR A 91 13.57 -6.77 -4.48
N ARG A 92 14.65 -6.36 -3.80
CA ARG A 92 15.47 -7.27 -2.99
C ARG A 92 14.68 -7.89 -1.84
N HIS A 93 13.82 -7.11 -1.20
CA HIS A 93 12.95 -7.60 -0.12
C HIS A 93 11.99 -8.69 -0.63
N LEU A 94 11.31 -8.44 -1.75
CA LEU A 94 10.37 -9.40 -2.35
C LEU A 94 11.08 -10.70 -2.75
N GLN A 95 12.27 -10.60 -3.35
CA GLN A 95 13.09 -11.77 -3.69
C GLN A 95 13.48 -12.58 -2.45
N SER A 96 13.92 -11.92 -1.37
CA SER A 96 14.27 -12.61 -0.12
C SER A 96 13.07 -13.37 0.47
N VAL A 97 11.89 -12.75 0.52
CA VAL A 97 10.68 -13.39 1.08
C VAL A 97 10.23 -14.59 0.24
N LEU A 98 10.36 -14.51 -1.08
CA LEU A 98 10.02 -15.62 -1.99
C LEU A 98 11.03 -16.78 -1.85
N SER A 99 12.32 -16.48 -1.78
CA SER A 99 13.36 -17.51 -1.60
C SER A 99 13.32 -18.20 -0.23
N SER A 100 12.89 -17.51 0.82
CA SER A 100 12.75 -18.11 2.17
C SER A 100 11.50 -19.00 2.33
N LYS A 101 10.62 -19.06 1.34
CA LYS A 101 9.40 -19.90 1.35
C LYS A 101 9.54 -21.21 0.57
N VAL A 102 10.77 -21.55 0.11
CA VAL A 102 11.09 -22.79 -0.61
C VAL A 102 11.87 -23.73 0.30
#